data_AF-A0A4R8ER36-F1
#
_entry.id   AF-A0A4R8ER36-F1
#
_cell.length_a   1.000
_cell.length_b   1.000
_cell.length_c   1.000
_cell.angle_alpha   90.00
_cell.angle_beta   90.00
_cell.angle_gamma   90.00
#
_symmetry.space_group_name_H-M   'P 1'
#
loop_
_entity.id
_entity.type
_entity.pdbx_description
1 polymer ?
#
loop_
_entity_poly.entity_id
_entity_poly.type
_entity_poly.pdbx_seq_one_letter_code
_entity_poly.pdbx_strand_id
1 'polypeptide(L)'
;MKWIKKFSKDFENDKLRISYSRLNWNYLKPSIKETLDILSEKLNKNGIDTFTHDYSDDGKVIGFDGLNLQFSNSFTGNVRIAEAEDKLNNLHTQKGGVLAITYNATGSINIMILPSKSEDSLAKHTHIILHYTYNARTITPKRIEKCVKAFIHYHRYTGVLHQSTLADNLVVRWLKIRMYWIQYLNPNEKFKRYSGLYIPIVSLIVAFAAAIASILSLVIALKAP
;
A
#
# COMPACT_ATOMS: atom_id res chain seq x y z
N MET A 1 -4.43 -18.69 38.14
CA MET A 1 -3.98 -19.60 37.06
C MET A 1 -2.81 -18.97 36.29
N LYS A 2 -1.80 -19.75 35.89
CA LYS A 2 -0.59 -19.23 35.19
C LYS A 2 -0.91 -18.56 33.84
N TRP A 3 -1.92 -19.05 33.11
CA TRP A 3 -2.32 -18.49 31.80
C TRP A 3 -2.92 -17.08 31.91
N ILE A 4 -3.74 -16.80 32.94
CA ILE A 4 -4.32 -15.47 33.18
C ILE A 4 -3.22 -14.43 33.45
N LYS A 5 -2.21 -14.79 34.26
CA LYS A 5 -1.06 -13.89 34.53
C LYS A 5 -0.26 -13.58 33.26
N LYS A 6 -0.12 -14.57 32.36
CA LYS A 6 0.52 -14.36 31.06
C LYS A 6 -0.26 -13.34 30.21
N PHE A 7 -1.57 -13.55 30.03
CA PHE A 7 -2.39 -12.60 29.26
C PHE A 7 -2.38 -11.20 29.88
N SER A 8 -2.47 -11.08 31.21
CA SER A 8 -2.37 -9.78 31.89
C SER A 8 -1.09 -9.05 31.52
N LYS A 9 0.06 -9.76 31.51
CA LYS A 9 1.35 -9.19 31.12
C LYS A 9 1.38 -8.81 29.64
N ASP A 10 0.79 -9.61 28.77
CA ASP A 10 0.70 -9.30 27.33
C ASP A 10 -0.12 -8.01 27.09
N PHE A 11 -1.25 -7.83 27.81
CA PHE A 11 -2.02 -6.58 27.77
C PHE A 11 -1.25 -5.37 28.30
N GLU A 12 -0.45 -5.54 29.36
CA GLU A 12 0.44 -4.47 29.86
C GLU A 12 1.51 -4.10 28.83
N ASN A 13 2.14 -5.10 28.21
CA ASN A 13 3.13 -4.89 27.15
C ASN A 13 2.52 -4.17 25.94
N ASP A 14 1.27 -4.50 25.57
CA ASP A 14 0.55 -3.82 24.49
C ASP A 14 0.29 -2.35 24.82
N LYS A 15 -0.13 -2.04 26.06
CA LYS A 15 -0.30 -0.65 26.51
C LYS A 15 1.03 0.12 26.47
N LEU A 16 2.11 -0.49 26.93
CA LEU A 16 3.45 0.10 26.89
C LEU A 16 3.91 0.34 25.44
N ARG A 17 3.69 -0.63 24.54
CA ARG A 17 3.99 -0.49 23.11
C ARG A 17 3.26 0.71 22.50
N ILE A 18 1.97 0.88 22.80
CA ILE A 18 1.17 2.02 22.30
C ILE A 18 1.78 3.34 22.77
N SER A 19 2.10 3.45 24.06
CA SER A 19 2.74 4.64 24.64
C SER A 19 4.08 4.96 23.98
N TYR A 20 4.96 3.96 23.81
CA TYR A 20 6.25 4.16 23.15
C TYR A 20 6.10 4.52 21.67
N SER A 21 5.14 3.91 20.97
CA SER A 21 4.86 4.25 19.57
C SER A 21 4.47 5.71 19.43
N ARG A 22 3.56 6.20 20.29
CA ARG A 22 3.12 7.59 20.32
C ARG A 22 4.29 8.57 20.50
N LEU A 23 5.14 8.29 21.49
CA LEU A 23 6.31 9.13 21.78
C LEU A 23 7.31 9.14 20.61
N ASN A 24 7.61 7.95 20.06
CA ASN A 24 8.54 7.84 18.93
C ASN A 24 7.98 8.53 17.67
N TRP A 25 6.68 8.45 17.41
CA TRP A 25 6.05 9.12 16.29
C TRP A 25 6.22 10.64 16.39
N ASN A 26 5.86 11.23 17.53
CA ASN A 26 5.99 12.67 17.74
C ASN A 26 7.44 13.15 17.59
N TYR A 27 8.41 12.36 18.02
CA TYR A 27 9.83 12.70 17.89
C TYR A 27 10.37 12.55 16.47
N LEU A 28 9.94 11.51 15.74
CA LEU A 28 10.51 11.17 14.42
C LEU A 28 9.75 11.77 13.24
N LYS A 29 8.48 12.15 13.42
CA LYS A 29 7.64 12.74 12.37
C LYS A 29 8.32 13.94 11.66
N PRO A 30 8.96 14.91 12.37
CA PRO A 30 9.64 16.02 11.69
C PRO A 30 10.75 15.56 10.74
N SER A 31 11.55 14.57 11.12
CA SER A 31 12.61 14.02 10.26
C SER A 31 12.05 13.23 9.06
N ILE A 32 10.94 12.53 9.26
CA ILE A 32 10.21 11.86 8.17
C ILE A 32 9.68 12.91 7.18
N LYS A 33 9.09 14.01 7.69
CA LYS A 33 8.58 15.13 6.88
C LYS A 33 9.70 15.77 6.05
N GLU A 34 10.81 16.12 6.69
CA GLU A 34 11.98 16.69 5.99
C GLU A 34 12.46 15.78 4.85
N THR A 35 12.49 14.46 5.08
CA THR A 35 12.86 13.49 4.03
C THR A 35 11.85 13.51 2.86
N LEU A 36 10.56 13.62 3.15
CA LEU A 36 9.52 13.72 2.11
C LEU A 36 9.65 15.04 1.35
N ASP A 37 9.89 16.16 2.03
CA ASP A 37 10.07 17.48 1.42
C ASP A 37 11.25 17.50 0.46
N ILE A 38 12.41 16.96 0.87
CA ILE A 38 13.59 16.82 0.02
C ILE A 38 13.28 15.96 -1.22
N LEU A 39 12.53 14.88 -1.06
CA LEU A 39 12.13 14.02 -2.19
C LEU A 39 11.15 14.73 -3.11
N SER A 40 10.18 15.45 -2.56
CA SER A 40 9.19 16.25 -3.31
C SER A 40 9.89 17.33 -4.14
N GLU A 41 10.85 18.05 -3.56
CA GLU A 41 11.62 19.07 -4.27
C GLU A 41 12.43 18.46 -5.43
N LYS A 42 13.05 17.29 -5.21
CA LYS A 42 13.77 16.57 -6.27
C LYS A 42 12.83 16.10 -7.38
N LEU A 43 11.63 15.62 -7.05
CA LEU A 43 10.63 15.21 -8.04
C LEU A 43 10.15 16.40 -8.87
N ASN A 44 9.84 17.52 -8.21
CA ASN A 44 9.40 18.76 -8.86
C ASN A 44 10.46 19.30 -9.82
N LYS A 45 11.75 19.29 -9.43
CA LYS A 45 12.87 19.67 -10.30
C LYS A 45 12.98 18.81 -11.57
N ASN A 46 12.39 17.60 -11.56
CA ASN A 46 12.35 16.68 -12.69
C ASN A 46 10.96 16.62 -13.37
N GLY A 47 10.08 17.60 -13.11
CA GLY A 47 8.77 17.72 -13.76
C GLY A 47 7.69 16.79 -13.20
N ILE A 48 7.90 16.19 -12.02
CA ILE A 48 6.93 15.34 -11.35
C ILE A 48 6.30 16.13 -10.20
N ASP A 49 5.14 16.75 -10.47
CA ASP A 49 4.49 17.67 -9.54
C ASP A 49 3.92 16.97 -8.30
N THR A 50 4.59 17.20 -7.17
CA THR A 50 4.28 16.63 -5.86
C THR A 50 4.48 17.63 -4.75
N PHE A 51 3.74 17.45 -3.66
CA PHE A 51 3.91 18.23 -2.43
C PHE A 51 3.65 17.37 -1.18
N THR A 52 4.27 17.77 -0.07
CA THR A 52 4.03 17.17 1.23
C THR A 52 2.89 17.89 1.94
N HIS A 53 2.00 17.14 2.59
CA HIS A 53 0.94 17.68 3.47
C HIS A 53 1.07 17.06 4.85
N ASP A 54 1.03 17.89 5.89
CA ASP A 54 1.03 17.45 7.28
C ASP A 54 -0.38 17.56 7.87
N TYR A 55 -0.89 16.49 8.47
CA TYR A 55 -2.24 16.49 9.06
C TYR A 55 -2.35 17.46 10.23
N SER A 56 -1.24 17.85 10.85
CA SER A 56 -1.28 18.88 11.88
C SER A 56 -1.64 20.27 11.34
N ASP A 57 -1.46 20.50 10.04
CA ASP A 57 -1.78 21.78 9.40
C ASP A 57 -3.30 21.99 9.31
N ASP A 58 -4.07 20.90 9.27
CA ASP A 58 -5.55 20.92 9.29
C ASP A 58 -6.14 21.08 10.70
N GLY A 59 -5.28 21.13 11.74
CA GLY A 59 -5.65 21.27 13.14
C GLY A 59 -5.33 20.04 14.00
N LYS A 60 -5.62 20.13 15.30
CA LYS A 60 -5.35 19.04 16.25
C LYS A 60 -6.41 17.94 16.14
N VAL A 61 -6.12 16.88 15.40
CA VAL A 61 -6.92 15.64 15.42
C VAL A 61 -6.38 14.70 16.52
N ILE A 62 -7.23 14.33 17.50
CA ILE A 62 -6.83 13.44 18.60
C ILE A 62 -6.92 11.99 18.13
N GLY A 63 -5.80 11.26 18.21
CA GLY A 63 -5.78 9.81 17.93
C GLY A 63 -5.59 9.44 16.45
N PHE A 64 -5.43 10.43 15.57
CA PHE A 64 -5.06 10.23 14.18
C PHE A 64 -4.12 11.35 13.75
N ASP A 65 -2.98 10.97 13.20
CA ASP A 65 -1.97 11.90 12.71
C ASP A 65 -1.30 11.30 11.47
N GLY A 66 -0.65 12.11 10.64
CA GLY A 66 -0.04 11.60 9.43
C GLY A 66 0.71 12.63 8.60
N LEU A 67 1.47 12.11 7.65
CA LEU A 67 2.14 12.85 6.60
C LEU A 67 1.72 12.25 5.25
N ASN A 68 1.43 13.09 4.28
CA ASN A 68 1.17 12.67 2.92
C ASN A 68 2.22 13.25 1.98
N LEU A 69 2.66 12.47 0.99
CA LEU A 69 3.21 12.99 -0.25
C LEU A 69 2.16 12.80 -1.34
N GLN A 70 1.74 13.88 -2.01
CA GLN A 70 0.60 13.88 -2.92
C GLN A 70 0.99 14.41 -4.28
N PHE A 71 0.40 13.85 -5.33
CA PHE A 71 0.35 14.52 -6.63
C PHE A 71 -0.70 15.63 -6.59
N SER A 72 -0.46 16.72 -7.31
CA SER A 72 -1.46 17.76 -7.52
C SER A 72 -2.68 17.23 -8.27
N ASN A 73 -3.79 17.94 -8.12
CA ASN A 73 -4.95 17.70 -8.96
C ASN A 73 -4.68 18.28 -10.35
N SER A 74 -5.02 17.53 -11.38
CA SER A 74 -4.77 17.92 -12.77
C SER A 74 -6.09 17.94 -13.53
N PHE A 75 -6.26 18.93 -14.39
CA PHE A 75 -7.36 18.94 -15.35
C PHE A 75 -7.15 17.84 -16.40
N THR A 76 -8.23 17.12 -16.74
CA THR A 76 -8.16 15.97 -17.66
C THR A 76 -8.19 16.36 -19.14
N GLY A 77 -8.63 17.58 -19.45
CA GLY A 77 -8.91 18.01 -20.81
C GLY A 77 -10.39 17.91 -21.21
N ASN A 78 -11.22 17.20 -20.43
CA ASN A 78 -12.63 16.98 -20.76
C ASN A 78 -13.54 18.04 -20.13
N VAL A 79 -14.38 18.66 -20.96
CA VAL A 79 -15.40 19.63 -20.57
C VAL A 79 -16.74 19.22 -21.14
N ARG A 80 -17.80 19.24 -20.32
CA ARG A 80 -19.18 19.15 -20.81
C ARG A 80 -19.74 20.55 -20.99
N ILE A 81 -20.05 20.92 -22.24
CA ILE A 81 -20.78 22.14 -22.58
C ILE A 81 -22.24 21.74 -22.74
N ALA A 82 -23.14 22.32 -21.94
CA ALA A 82 -24.57 22.10 -22.06
C ALA A 82 -25.18 23.29 -22.83
N GLU A 83 -25.98 23.02 -23.87
CA GLU A 83 -26.52 24.04 -24.79
C GLU A 83 -27.56 24.99 -24.16
N ALA A 84 -27.96 24.80 -22.90
CA ALA A 84 -29.09 25.49 -22.31
C ALA A 84 -28.77 26.73 -21.46
N GLU A 85 -27.51 26.94 -21.04
CA GLU A 85 -27.06 28.18 -20.39
C GLU A 85 -25.57 28.33 -20.71
N ASP A 86 -25.11 29.54 -21.04
CA ASP A 86 -23.72 29.95 -21.29
C ASP A 86 -22.79 29.76 -20.06
N LYS A 87 -22.82 28.59 -19.44
CA LYS A 87 -21.98 28.20 -18.32
C LYS A 87 -21.21 26.93 -18.67
N LEU A 88 -19.90 27.07 -18.67
CA LEU A 88 -18.90 26.01 -18.67
C LEU A 88 -19.10 25.15 -17.40
N ASN A 89 -20.02 24.18 -17.46
CA ASN A 89 -20.62 23.62 -16.25
C ASN A 89 -20.00 22.33 -15.72
N ASN A 90 -18.98 21.76 -16.36
CA ASN A 90 -18.27 20.62 -15.76
C ASN A 90 -16.85 20.44 -16.32
N LEU A 91 -15.84 20.94 -15.58
CA LEU A 91 -14.44 20.64 -15.87
C LEU A 91 -14.06 19.35 -15.14
N HIS A 92 -13.80 18.29 -15.90
CA HIS A 92 -13.45 17.01 -15.31
C HIS A 92 -12.00 17.01 -14.81
N THR A 93 -11.79 16.54 -13.58
CA THR A 93 -10.47 16.54 -12.94
C THR A 93 -9.99 15.14 -12.58
N GLN A 94 -8.67 15.02 -12.48
CA GLN A 94 -8.00 13.88 -11.88
C GLN A 94 -7.44 14.31 -10.53
N LYS A 95 -7.91 13.67 -9.47
CA LYS A 95 -7.30 13.75 -8.15
C LYS A 95 -5.99 12.97 -8.14
N GLY A 96 -4.92 13.62 -7.71
CA GLY A 96 -3.59 13.01 -7.58
C GLY A 96 -3.59 11.78 -6.65
N GLY A 97 -2.65 10.86 -6.91
CA GLY A 97 -2.40 9.78 -5.96
C GLY A 97 -1.81 10.32 -4.65
N VAL A 98 -1.93 9.56 -3.57
CA VAL A 98 -1.39 9.96 -2.25
C VAL A 98 -0.59 8.82 -1.63
N LEU A 99 0.66 9.08 -1.25
CA LEU A 99 1.41 8.23 -0.33
C LEU A 99 1.18 8.74 1.10
N ALA A 100 0.38 8.01 1.87
CA ALA A 100 0.03 8.35 3.24
C ALA A 100 0.88 7.54 4.24
N ILE A 101 1.50 8.25 5.19
CA ILE A 101 2.15 7.69 6.39
C ILE A 101 1.28 8.09 7.57
N THR A 102 0.39 7.20 7.99
CA THR A 102 -0.62 7.48 9.03
C THR A 102 -0.26 6.80 10.34
N TYR A 103 -0.37 7.53 11.43
CA TYR A 103 -0.32 7.04 12.81
C TYR A 103 -1.74 7.04 13.40
N ASN A 104 -2.11 5.96 14.10
CA ASN A 104 -3.42 5.86 14.75
C ASN A 104 -3.33 5.66 16.28
N ALA A 105 -4.46 5.81 16.96
CA ALA A 105 -4.57 5.70 18.41
C ALA A 105 -4.14 4.33 18.97
N THR A 106 -4.18 3.26 18.16
CA THR A 106 -3.70 1.94 18.55
C THR A 106 -2.16 1.82 18.47
N GLY A 107 -1.46 2.93 18.23
CA GLY A 107 0.00 2.99 18.12
C GLY A 107 0.54 2.39 16.82
N SER A 108 -0.30 2.09 15.84
CA SER A 108 0.16 1.52 14.57
C SER A 108 0.44 2.62 13.56
N ILE A 109 1.49 2.42 12.78
CA ILE A 109 1.91 3.28 11.69
C ILE A 109 1.78 2.49 10.39
N ASN A 110 1.01 3.04 9.46
CA ASN A 110 0.74 2.46 8.16
C ASN A 110 1.31 3.37 7.07
N ILE A 111 2.09 2.79 6.16
CA ILE A 111 2.47 3.46 4.91
C ILE A 111 1.64 2.83 3.80
N MET A 112 0.77 3.63 3.17
CA MET A 112 -0.14 3.17 2.14
C MET A 112 -0.20 4.14 0.97
N ILE A 113 -0.45 3.61 -0.23
CA ILE A 113 -0.72 4.39 -1.42
C ILE A 113 -2.22 4.40 -1.67
N LEU A 114 -2.80 5.59 -1.77
CA LEU A 114 -4.13 5.82 -2.30
C LEU A 114 -4.01 6.11 -3.80
N PRO A 115 -4.79 5.42 -4.65
CA PRO A 115 -4.70 5.57 -6.09
C PRO A 115 -5.18 6.94 -6.54
N SER A 116 -4.72 7.36 -7.72
CA SER A 116 -5.34 8.48 -8.41
C SER A 116 -6.78 8.14 -8.78
N LYS A 117 -7.66 9.14 -8.77
CA LYS A 117 -9.06 9.00 -9.17
C LYS A 117 -9.38 10.07 -10.20
N SER A 118 -9.89 9.65 -11.34
CA SER A 118 -10.36 10.56 -12.39
C SER A 118 -11.87 10.44 -12.52
N GLU A 119 -12.53 11.56 -12.75
CA GLU A 119 -13.97 11.62 -13.02
C GLU A 119 -14.33 10.97 -14.36
N ASP A 120 -13.36 10.87 -15.29
CA ASP A 120 -13.51 10.21 -16.58
C ASP A 120 -13.32 8.70 -16.54
N SER A 121 -12.81 8.16 -15.43
CA SER A 121 -12.51 6.74 -15.30
C SER A 121 -13.40 6.07 -14.26
N LEU A 122 -14.16 5.07 -14.71
CA LEU A 122 -14.92 4.19 -13.82
C LEU A 122 -14.03 3.13 -13.13
N ALA A 123 -12.71 3.13 -13.40
CA ALA A 123 -11.80 2.14 -12.85
C ALA A 123 -11.69 2.27 -11.32
N LYS A 124 -12.04 1.19 -10.62
CA LYS A 124 -11.93 1.10 -9.16
C LYS A 124 -10.58 0.49 -8.79
N HIS A 125 -9.63 1.33 -8.41
CA HIS A 125 -8.35 0.91 -7.87
C HIS A 125 -8.41 0.83 -6.33
N THR A 126 -7.79 -0.19 -5.77
CA THR A 126 -7.68 -0.37 -4.31
C THR A 126 -6.47 0.38 -3.76
N HIS A 127 -6.50 0.70 -2.47
CA HIS A 127 -5.32 1.18 -1.77
C HIS A 127 -4.23 0.08 -1.73
N ILE A 128 -2.96 0.47 -1.67
CA ILE A 128 -1.83 -0.46 -1.51
C ILE A 128 -1.15 -0.22 -0.18
N ILE A 129 -1.14 -1.21 0.71
CA ILE A 129 -0.37 -1.15 1.97
C ILE A 129 1.07 -1.55 1.68
N LEU A 130 2.01 -0.62 1.85
CA LEU A 130 3.44 -0.83 1.61
C LEU A 130 4.18 -1.30 2.86
N HIS A 131 3.78 -0.80 4.03
CA HIS A 131 4.44 -1.10 5.29
C HIS A 131 3.51 -0.92 6.49
N TYR A 132 3.72 -1.76 7.49
CA TYR A 132 3.01 -1.74 8.76
C TYR A 132 4.02 -1.90 9.90
N THR A 133 3.96 -1.02 10.90
CA THR A 133 4.86 -1.08 12.06
C THR A 133 4.24 -0.40 13.27
N TYR A 134 4.66 -0.80 14.48
CA TYR A 134 4.36 -0.08 15.72
C TYR A 134 5.53 0.80 16.18
N ASN A 135 6.62 0.85 15.40
CA ASN A 135 7.82 1.59 15.77
C ASN A 135 8.26 2.51 14.64
N ALA A 136 8.10 3.81 14.85
CA ALA A 136 8.49 4.85 13.89
C ALA A 136 9.97 4.80 13.50
N ARG A 137 10.87 4.27 14.36
CA ARG A 137 12.32 4.13 14.05
C ARG A 137 12.61 3.25 12.83
N THR A 138 11.66 2.37 12.50
CA THR A 138 11.77 1.51 11.33
C THR A 138 11.51 2.27 10.02
N ILE A 139 10.99 3.50 10.08
CA ILE A 139 10.73 4.35 8.92
C ILE A 139 12.00 5.15 8.62
N THR A 140 12.97 4.47 8.00
CA THR A 140 14.26 5.07 7.62
C THR A 140 14.15 5.84 6.30
N PRO A 141 15.07 6.79 6.01
CA PRO A 141 15.07 7.51 4.73
C PRO A 141 15.10 6.58 3.50
N LYS A 142 15.91 5.51 3.56
CA LYS A 142 15.96 4.48 2.49
C LYS A 142 14.60 3.78 2.28
N ARG A 143 13.82 3.60 3.35
CA ARG A 143 12.49 2.99 3.26
C ARG A 143 11.47 3.96 2.69
N ILE A 144 11.54 5.24 3.07
CA ILE A 144 10.72 6.31 2.50
C ILE A 144 10.96 6.39 1.00
N GLU A 145 12.22 6.44 0.56
CA GLU A 145 12.59 6.48 -0.86
C GLU A 145 12.01 5.27 -1.65
N LYS A 146 12.10 4.06 -1.10
CA LYS A 146 11.48 2.87 -1.70
C LYS A 146 9.96 3.00 -1.82
N CYS A 147 9.31 3.59 -0.82
CA CYS A 147 7.87 3.81 -0.86
C CYS A 147 7.48 4.88 -1.89
N VAL A 148 8.26 5.95 -2.01
CA VAL A 148 8.06 6.99 -3.03
C VAL A 148 8.24 6.43 -4.45
N LYS A 149 9.23 5.58 -4.69
CA LYS A 149 9.38 4.89 -5.99
C LYS A 149 8.16 4.03 -6.32
N ALA A 150 7.71 3.22 -5.36
CA ALA A 150 6.49 2.41 -5.52
C ALA A 150 5.24 3.29 -5.78
N PHE A 151 5.15 4.43 -5.12
CA PHE A 151 4.09 5.41 -5.28
C PHE A 151 4.05 5.98 -6.70
N ILE A 152 5.19 6.37 -7.27
CA ILE A 152 5.27 6.91 -8.64
C ILE A 152 4.78 5.86 -9.65
N HIS A 153 5.27 4.62 -9.56
CA HIS A 153 4.81 3.53 -10.43
C HIS A 153 3.29 3.31 -10.32
N TYR A 154 2.74 3.38 -9.11
CA TYR A 154 1.31 3.19 -8.92
C TYR A 154 0.47 4.37 -9.40
N HIS A 155 0.97 5.60 -9.26
CA HIS A 155 0.30 6.78 -9.80
C HIS A 155 0.20 6.69 -11.33
N ARG A 156 1.30 6.36 -12.02
CA ARG A 156 1.30 6.14 -13.48
C ARG A 156 0.41 4.98 -13.94
N TYR A 157 0.21 3.98 -13.08
CA TYR A 157 -0.68 2.85 -13.36
C TYR A 157 -2.17 3.19 -13.17
N THR A 158 -2.49 4.12 -12.27
CA THR A 158 -3.88 4.43 -11.88
C THR A 158 -4.42 5.74 -12.46
N GLY A 159 -3.54 6.67 -12.82
CA GLY A 159 -3.92 7.92 -13.48
C GLY A 159 -4.29 7.68 -14.95
N VAL A 160 -5.17 8.54 -15.46
CA VAL A 160 -5.57 8.58 -16.88
C VAL A 160 -4.63 9.46 -17.73
N LEU A 161 -3.92 10.39 -17.09
CA LEU A 161 -3.05 11.37 -17.77
C LEU A 161 -1.70 10.81 -18.20
N HIS A 162 -1.31 9.65 -17.69
CA HIS A 162 0.01 9.06 -17.96
C HIS A 162 -0.13 7.64 -18.49
N GLN A 163 0.66 7.31 -19.50
CA GLN A 163 0.72 5.95 -20.00
C GLN A 163 1.55 5.07 -19.04
N SER A 164 0.92 3.99 -18.57
CA SER A 164 1.61 2.94 -17.80
C SER A 164 2.56 2.15 -18.70
N THR A 165 3.78 1.93 -18.24
CA THR A 165 4.75 1.05 -18.91
C THR A 165 4.65 -0.40 -18.42
N LEU A 166 5.29 -1.33 -19.14
CA LEU A 166 5.41 -2.72 -18.69
C LEU A 166 6.10 -2.83 -17.32
N ALA A 167 7.10 -2.00 -17.06
CA ALA A 167 7.79 -1.95 -15.77
C ALA A 167 6.81 -1.53 -14.65
N ASP A 168 6.01 -0.48 -14.88
CA ASP A 168 4.98 -0.04 -13.93
C ASP A 168 4.00 -1.18 -13.63
N ASN A 169 3.51 -1.86 -14.67
CA ASN A 169 2.59 -2.98 -14.54
C ASN A 169 3.17 -4.13 -13.70
N LEU A 170 4.43 -4.49 -13.90
CA LEU A 170 5.09 -5.55 -13.13
C LEU A 170 5.28 -5.16 -11.66
N VAL A 171 5.76 -3.93 -11.40
CA VAL A 171 5.93 -3.42 -10.03
C VAL A 171 4.59 -3.41 -9.30
N VAL A 172 3.54 -2.92 -9.94
CA VAL A 172 2.20 -2.84 -9.33
C VAL A 172 1.61 -4.24 -9.07
N ARG A 173 1.80 -5.20 -10.00
CA ARG A 173 1.40 -6.59 -9.76
C ARG A 173 2.12 -7.17 -8.54
N TRP A 174 3.43 -6.98 -8.44
CA TRP A 174 4.20 -7.41 -7.27
C TRP A 174 3.72 -6.75 -5.98
N LEU A 175 3.43 -5.44 -6.00
CA LEU A 175 2.89 -4.72 -4.85
C LEU A 175 1.52 -5.26 -4.41
N LYS A 176 0.62 -5.57 -5.36
CA LYS A 176 -0.69 -6.19 -5.08
C LYS A 176 -0.52 -7.57 -4.45
N ILE A 177 0.41 -8.39 -4.96
CA ILE A 177 0.73 -9.70 -4.37
C ILE A 177 1.30 -9.52 -2.96
N ARG A 178 2.20 -8.57 -2.75
CA ARG A 178 2.76 -8.31 -1.42
C ARG A 178 1.69 -7.82 -0.44
N MET A 179 0.83 -6.89 -0.86
CA MET A 179 -0.28 -6.40 -0.07
C MET A 179 -1.24 -7.53 0.31
N TYR A 180 -1.50 -8.45 -0.60
CA TYR A 180 -2.36 -9.61 -0.34
C TYR A 180 -1.93 -10.40 0.91
N TRP A 181 -0.62 -10.48 1.20
CA TRP A 181 -0.09 -11.15 2.39
C TRP A 181 -0.17 -10.30 3.67
N ILE A 182 -0.30 -8.99 3.56
CA ILE A 182 -0.31 -8.04 4.69
C ILE A 182 -1.74 -7.69 5.12
N GLN A 183 -2.67 -7.66 4.17
CA GLN A 183 -4.03 -7.17 4.40
C GLN A 183 -4.83 -8.14 5.28
N TYR A 184 -5.53 -7.60 6.28
CA TYR A 184 -6.54 -8.33 7.03
C TYR A 184 -7.69 -8.72 6.11
N LEU A 185 -7.98 -10.02 6.06
CA LEU A 185 -8.98 -10.58 5.18
C LEU A 185 -10.34 -10.70 5.84
N ASN A 186 -11.37 -10.22 5.16
CA ASN A 186 -12.74 -10.60 5.46
C ASN A 186 -12.92 -12.12 5.26
N PRO A 187 -13.76 -12.81 6.07
CA PRO A 187 -13.94 -14.26 6.01
C PRO A 187 -14.27 -14.79 4.60
N ASN A 188 -15.13 -14.09 3.86
CA ASN A 188 -15.51 -14.44 2.48
C ASN A 188 -14.34 -14.38 1.49
N GLU A 189 -13.46 -13.40 1.64
CA GLU A 189 -12.25 -13.33 0.82
C GLU A 189 -11.23 -14.38 1.25
N LYS A 190 -11.14 -14.70 2.55
CA LYS A 190 -10.34 -15.82 3.07
C LYS A 190 -10.74 -17.15 2.40
N PHE A 191 -12.05 -17.42 2.29
CA PHE A 191 -12.56 -18.62 1.64
C PHE A 191 -12.21 -18.69 0.15
N LYS A 192 -12.49 -17.61 -0.62
CA LYS A 192 -12.11 -17.53 -2.04
C LYS A 192 -10.61 -17.73 -2.27
N ARG A 193 -9.78 -17.30 -1.33
CA ARG A 193 -8.31 -17.48 -1.35
C ARG A 193 -7.89 -18.92 -1.09
N TYR A 194 -8.47 -19.58 -0.09
CA TYR A 194 -8.23 -21.01 0.15
C TYR A 194 -8.63 -21.85 -1.08
N SER A 195 -9.80 -21.58 -1.65
CA SER A 195 -10.28 -22.35 -2.80
C SER A 195 -9.54 -22.06 -4.10
N GLY A 196 -9.22 -20.79 -4.38
CA GLY A 196 -8.65 -20.38 -5.67
C GLY A 196 -7.12 -20.44 -5.77
N LEU A 197 -6.40 -20.44 -4.65
CA LEU A 197 -4.93 -20.43 -4.64
C LEU A 197 -4.35 -21.67 -3.97
N TYR A 198 -4.82 -22.01 -2.76
CA TYR A 198 -4.23 -23.10 -2.00
C TYR A 198 -4.58 -24.48 -2.56
N ILE A 199 -5.83 -24.70 -3.00
CA ILE A 199 -6.22 -25.98 -3.61
C ILE A 199 -5.38 -26.27 -4.87
N PRO A 200 -5.24 -25.34 -5.84
CA PRO A 200 -4.37 -25.56 -7.00
C PRO A 200 -2.90 -25.79 -6.63
N ILE A 201 -2.33 -25.02 -5.71
CA ILE A 201 -0.92 -25.18 -5.31
C ILE A 201 -0.68 -26.53 -4.64
N VAL A 202 -1.54 -26.93 -3.71
CA VAL A 202 -1.44 -28.25 -3.06
C VAL A 202 -1.63 -29.36 -4.09
N SER A 203 -2.59 -29.21 -5.02
CA SER A 203 -2.79 -30.18 -6.10
C SER A 203 -1.56 -30.31 -7.01
N LEU A 204 -0.88 -29.20 -7.30
CA LEU A 204 0.36 -29.19 -8.07
C LEU A 204 1.48 -29.92 -7.33
N ILE A 205 1.63 -29.68 -6.02
CA ILE A 205 2.64 -30.35 -5.19
C ILE A 205 2.38 -31.87 -5.16
N VAL A 206 1.13 -32.29 -4.98
CA VAL A 206 0.75 -33.72 -4.99
C VAL A 206 1.02 -34.34 -6.36
N ALA A 207 0.67 -33.66 -7.45
CA ALA A 207 0.95 -34.13 -8.81
C ALA A 207 2.46 -34.28 -9.05
N PHE A 208 3.28 -33.34 -8.55
CA PHE A 208 4.73 -33.39 -8.68
C PHE A 208 5.33 -34.55 -7.86
N ALA A 209 4.85 -34.76 -6.64
CA ALA A 209 5.27 -35.88 -5.81
C ALA A 209 4.90 -37.23 -6.44
N ALA A 210 3.70 -37.35 -7.01
CA ALA A 210 3.27 -38.53 -7.73
C ALA A 210 4.13 -38.81 -8.98
N ALA A 211 4.47 -37.77 -9.74
CA ALA A 211 5.38 -37.89 -10.88
C ALA A 211 6.77 -38.40 -10.48
N ILE A 212 7.34 -37.85 -9.39
CA ILE A 212 8.63 -38.30 -8.85
C ILE A 212 8.55 -39.78 -8.41
N ALA A 213 7.49 -40.15 -7.68
CA ALA A 213 7.29 -41.53 -7.24
C ALA A 213 7.17 -42.51 -8.42
N SER A 214 6.45 -42.12 -9.47
CA SER A 214 6.31 -42.91 -10.70
C SER A 214 7.64 -43.07 -11.44
N ILE A 215 8.49 -42.03 -11.48
CA ILE A 215 9.82 -42.12 -12.09
C ILE A 215 10.70 -43.07 -11.27
N LEU A 216 10.69 -42.94 -9.94
CA LEU A 216 11.45 -43.82 -9.05
C LEU A 216 11.01 -45.29 -9.17
N SER A 217 9.71 -45.56 -9.23
CA SER A 217 9.21 -46.92 -9.42
C SER A 217 9.63 -47.51 -10.76
N LEU A 218 9.62 -46.70 -11.83
CA LEU A 218 10.06 -47.13 -13.16
C LEU A 218 11.56 -47.47 -13.18
N VAL A 219 12.39 -46.63 -12.54
CA VAL A 219 13.83 -46.88 -12.40
C VAL A 219 14.12 -48.13 -11.59
N ILE A 220 13.37 -48.39 -10.51
CA ILE A 220 13.50 -49.61 -9.72
C ILE A 220 13.10 -50.85 -10.55
N ALA A 221 11.97 -50.77 -11.26
CA ALA A 221 11.49 -51.87 -12.11
C ALA A 221 12.47 -52.21 -13.24
N LEU A 222 13.11 -51.22 -13.86
CA LEU A 222 14.13 -51.43 -14.90
C LEU A 222 15.47 -51.95 -14.36
N LYS A 223 15.72 -51.83 -13.04
CA LYS A 223 16.92 -52.35 -12.36
C LYS A 223 16.69 -53.68 -11.64
N ALA A 224 15.44 -54.12 -11.54
CA ALA A 224 15.12 -55.44 -11.02
C ALA A 224 15.57 -56.50 -12.05
N PRO A 225 16.37 -57.51 -11.66
CA PRO A 225 16.89 -58.54 -12.56
C PRO A 225 15.80 -59.45 -13.12
#